data_AF-A0A9W2XR80-F1
#
_entry.id   AF-A0A9W2XR80-F1
#
_cell.length_a   1.000
_cell.length_b   1.000
_cell.length_c   1.000
_cell.angle_alpha   90.00
_cell.angle_beta   90.00
_cell.angle_gamma   90.00
#
_symmetry.space_group_name_H-M   'P 1'
#
loop_
_entity.id
_entity.type
_entity.pdbx_description
1 polymer ?
#
loop_
_entity_poly.entity_id
_entity_poly.type
_entity_poly.pdbx_seq_one_letter_code
_entity_poly.pdbx_strand_id
1 'polypeptide(L)'
;MEVTAGTGPRGGFSITHMLHSIIPSFVRRTKAARGAGFKKETQSLLASRPGHTPAKPEDRSSAAFSRMLYTLAGGGTLCGVAALVLLIVSTATDFWMQYRYSGSSANQGLWRFCINHKCHAHTITVAFWDATRAFMLLAVLSCFAGVVLGLSAFTNGTKNRRVRTGGIALVLSGFLALLALAIYTGVTVTFFGKRFLDWRFSWSYIIGWVAVILAFAAGVFQLCAYQRTNAEPAPSNNPDS
;
A
#
# COMPACT_ATOMS: atom_id res chain seq x y z
N MET A 1 -21.51 23.36 46.75
CA MET A 1 -20.21 23.36 46.04
C MET A 1 -20.30 22.32 44.95
N GLU A 2 -20.66 22.78 43.77
CA GLU A 2 -20.81 21.99 42.55
C GLU A 2 -19.43 21.97 41.88
N VAL A 3 -18.82 20.79 41.77
CA VAL A 3 -17.57 20.62 41.01
C VAL A 3 -17.94 19.92 39.71
N THR A 4 -18.02 20.76 38.68
CA THR A 4 -18.25 20.48 37.28
C THR A 4 -17.46 19.28 36.75
N ALA A 5 -18.17 18.32 36.17
CA ALA A 5 -17.61 17.24 35.36
C ALA A 5 -17.00 17.83 34.08
N GLY A 6 -15.67 17.87 34.01
CA GLY A 6 -14.92 18.25 32.81
C GLY A 6 -15.03 17.18 31.73
N THR A 7 -15.89 17.44 30.75
CA THR A 7 -15.91 16.81 29.43
C THR A 7 -14.68 17.24 28.63
N GLY A 8 -13.66 16.38 28.56
CA GLY A 8 -12.46 16.53 27.71
C GLY A 8 -12.42 15.47 26.59
N PRO A 9 -11.83 15.77 25.42
CA PRO A 9 -12.25 15.22 24.14
C PRO A 9 -11.84 13.76 23.96
N ARG A 10 -12.84 12.91 23.66
CA ARG A 10 -12.65 11.56 23.09
C ARG A 10 -12.14 11.68 21.65
N GLY A 11 -10.92 12.18 21.47
CA GLY A 11 -10.20 12.18 20.18
C GLY A 11 -9.55 10.84 19.88
N GLY A 12 -10.26 9.73 20.13
CA GLY A 12 -9.79 8.40 19.76
C GLY A 12 -9.98 8.23 18.26
N PHE A 13 -8.89 8.30 17.49
CA PHE A 13 -8.87 7.85 16.10
C PHE A 13 -9.28 6.38 16.07
N SER A 14 -10.55 6.12 15.78
CA SER A 14 -11.15 4.79 15.91
C SER A 14 -10.73 3.92 14.72
N ILE A 15 -9.66 3.17 14.90
CA ILE A 15 -9.09 2.21 13.95
C ILE A 15 -10.16 1.21 13.47
N THR A 16 -11.16 0.91 14.32
CA THR A 16 -12.33 0.09 14.00
C THR A 16 -13.20 0.71 12.90
N HIS A 17 -13.35 2.04 12.88
CA HIS A 17 -14.11 2.74 11.83
C HIS A 17 -13.31 2.78 10.51
N MET A 18 -11.98 2.87 10.58
CA MET A 18 -11.11 2.80 9.40
C MET A 18 -11.12 1.41 8.74
N LEU A 19 -10.97 0.34 9.54
CA LEU A 19 -10.96 -1.04 9.05
C LEU A 19 -12.33 -1.47 8.48
N HIS A 20 -13.43 -1.06 9.13
CA HIS A 20 -14.78 -1.41 8.70
C HIS A 20 -15.25 -0.59 7.48
N SER A 21 -14.75 0.64 7.28
CA SER A 21 -15.10 1.45 6.10
C SER A 21 -14.19 1.23 4.89
N ILE A 22 -12.88 1.04 5.06
CA ILE A 22 -11.94 1.08 3.93
C ILE A 22 -11.88 -0.24 3.15
N ILE A 23 -11.89 -1.39 3.84
CA ILE A 23 -11.79 -2.71 3.20
C ILE A 23 -12.99 -2.96 2.25
N PRO A 24 -14.25 -2.71 2.65
CA PRO A 24 -15.39 -2.88 1.75
C PRO A 24 -15.44 -1.80 0.65
N SER A 25 -14.98 -0.57 0.94
CA SER A 25 -14.97 0.53 -0.04
C SER A 25 -14.01 0.30 -1.19
N PHE A 26 -12.85 -0.31 -0.92
CA PHE A 26 -11.84 -0.62 -1.94
C PHE A 26 -12.28 -1.80 -2.83
N VAL A 27 -12.91 -2.83 -2.24
CA VAL A 27 -13.53 -3.94 -2.99
C VAL A 27 -14.72 -3.45 -3.82
N ARG A 28 -15.52 -2.51 -3.29
CA ARG A 28 -16.68 -1.96 -4.00
C ARG A 28 -16.26 -0.99 -5.12
N ARG A 29 -15.22 -0.18 -4.94
CA ARG A 29 -14.66 0.70 -5.99
C ARG A 29 -13.97 -0.06 -7.11
N THR A 30 -13.29 -1.17 -6.83
CA THR A 30 -12.70 -2.04 -7.86
C THR A 30 -13.77 -2.75 -8.69
N LYS A 31 -14.90 -3.15 -8.09
CA LYS A 31 -16.07 -3.65 -8.83
C LYS A 31 -16.73 -2.56 -9.70
N ALA A 32 -16.85 -1.32 -9.19
CA ALA A 32 -17.45 -0.20 -9.92
C ALA A 32 -16.59 0.30 -11.10
N ALA A 33 -15.26 0.30 -10.97
CA ALA A 33 -14.34 0.66 -12.06
C ALA A 33 -14.41 -0.31 -13.25
N ARG A 34 -14.85 -1.55 -13.04
CA ARG A 34 -15.07 -2.55 -14.11
C ARG A 34 -16.31 -2.26 -14.96
N GLY A 35 -17.27 -1.48 -14.45
CA GLY A 35 -18.55 -1.19 -15.13
C GLY A 35 -18.69 0.20 -15.77
N ALA A 36 -17.93 1.20 -15.31
CA ALA A 36 -18.11 2.59 -15.75
C ALA A 36 -17.32 2.98 -17.02
N GLY A 37 -16.33 2.19 -17.43
CA GLY A 37 -15.41 2.53 -18.54
C GLY A 37 -15.88 2.19 -19.95
N PHE A 38 -17.04 1.55 -20.13
CA PHE A 38 -17.45 1.01 -21.45
C PHE A 38 -18.52 1.84 -22.18
N LYS A 39 -19.15 2.84 -21.55
CA LYS A 39 -20.38 3.45 -22.12
C LYS A 39 -20.38 4.96 -22.34
N LYS A 40 -19.31 5.70 -21.99
CA LYS A 40 -19.31 7.17 -22.11
C LYS A 40 -18.47 7.77 -23.24
N GLU A 41 -17.52 7.03 -23.81
CA GLU A 41 -16.59 7.61 -24.81
C GLU A 41 -17.03 7.44 -26.28
N THR A 42 -18.10 6.67 -26.56
CA THR A 42 -18.45 6.26 -27.94
C THR A 42 -19.50 7.16 -28.61
N GLN A 43 -20.08 8.15 -27.93
CA GLN A 43 -21.21 8.92 -28.48
C GLN A 43 -20.98 10.43 -28.69
N SER A 44 -19.87 11.02 -28.23
CA SER A 44 -19.67 12.48 -28.32
C SER A 44 -18.71 12.98 -29.41
N LEU A 45 -18.07 12.10 -30.19
CA LEU A 45 -17.10 12.49 -31.24
C LEU A 45 -17.60 12.25 -32.67
N LEU A 46 -18.91 12.35 -32.90
CA LEU A 46 -19.51 12.25 -34.24
C LEU A 46 -19.82 13.62 -34.89
N ALA A 47 -19.32 14.73 -34.33
CA ALA A 47 -19.60 16.05 -34.87
C ALA A 47 -18.32 16.87 -35.12
N SER A 48 -18.01 17.02 -36.41
CA SER A 48 -17.37 18.20 -36.99
C SER A 48 -15.83 18.29 -36.96
N ARG A 49 -15.17 17.83 -38.04
CA ARG A 49 -14.49 18.71 -39.01
C ARG A 49 -13.77 17.92 -40.13
N PRO A 50 -13.78 18.42 -41.37
CA PRO A 50 -13.04 17.84 -42.49
C PRO A 50 -11.63 18.45 -42.61
N GLY A 51 -10.67 17.67 -43.13
CA GLY A 51 -9.41 18.20 -43.66
C GLY A 51 -8.15 17.94 -42.84
N HIS A 52 -7.91 16.70 -42.42
CA HIS A 52 -6.55 16.24 -42.16
C HIS A 52 -6.47 14.74 -42.48
N THR A 53 -5.49 14.35 -43.28
CA THR A 53 -5.24 12.95 -43.65
C THR A 53 -5.22 12.09 -42.39
N PRO A 54 -6.14 11.11 -42.23
CA PRO A 54 -6.28 10.38 -40.99
C PRO A 54 -5.13 9.38 -40.87
N ALA A 55 -4.33 9.51 -39.83
CA ALA A 55 -3.56 8.37 -39.34
C ALA A 55 -4.54 7.22 -39.05
N LYS A 56 -4.19 6.01 -39.49
CA LYS A 56 -5.04 4.80 -39.41
C LYS A 56 -5.57 4.64 -37.96
N PRO A 57 -6.87 4.38 -37.75
CA PRO A 57 -7.46 4.30 -36.41
C PRO A 57 -6.80 3.24 -35.49
N GLU A 58 -6.18 2.21 -36.05
CA GLU A 58 -5.36 1.23 -35.31
C GLU A 58 -4.13 1.86 -34.64
N ASP A 59 -3.44 2.80 -35.31
CA ASP A 59 -2.18 3.37 -34.83
C ASP A 59 -2.40 4.36 -33.68
N ARG A 60 -3.52 5.09 -33.72
CA ARG A 60 -3.90 6.03 -32.66
C ARG A 60 -4.35 5.31 -31.38
N SER A 61 -5.02 4.17 -31.53
CA SER A 61 -5.41 3.30 -30.42
C SER A 61 -4.19 2.67 -29.75
N SER A 62 -3.24 2.15 -30.54
CA SER A 62 -1.99 1.56 -30.07
C SER A 62 -1.08 2.55 -29.33
N ALA A 63 -0.97 3.79 -29.84
CA ALA A 63 -0.16 4.84 -29.22
C ALA A 63 -0.77 5.37 -27.90
N ALA A 64 -2.10 5.54 -27.84
CA ALA A 64 -2.78 5.96 -26.60
C ALA A 64 -2.73 4.87 -25.52
N PHE A 65 -2.86 3.60 -25.93
CA PHE A 65 -2.77 2.44 -25.05
C PHE A 65 -1.36 2.25 -24.46
N SER A 66 -0.33 2.38 -25.28
CA SER A 66 1.06 2.36 -24.82
C SER A 66 1.33 3.45 -23.79
N ARG A 67 0.85 4.69 -24.01
CA ARG A 67 0.97 5.78 -23.02
C ARG A 67 0.25 5.46 -21.71
N MET A 68 -0.93 4.85 -21.76
CA MET A 68 -1.69 4.43 -20.58
C MET A 68 -0.95 3.35 -19.77
N LEU A 69 -0.37 2.37 -20.44
CA LEU A 69 0.43 1.31 -19.82
C LEU A 69 1.70 1.82 -19.16
N TYR A 70 2.44 2.72 -19.83
CA TYR A 70 3.63 3.35 -19.25
C TYR A 70 3.29 4.19 -18.02
N THR A 71 2.17 4.92 -18.06
CA THR A 71 1.72 5.74 -16.93
C THR A 71 1.27 4.88 -15.75
N LEU A 72 0.56 3.77 -16.01
CA LEU A 72 0.09 2.85 -14.99
C LEU A 72 1.25 2.06 -14.34
N ALA A 73 2.16 1.54 -15.16
CA ALA A 73 3.34 0.83 -14.67
C ALA A 73 4.27 1.78 -13.90
N GLY A 74 4.55 2.97 -14.45
CA GLY A 74 5.39 3.98 -13.80
C GLY A 74 4.80 4.45 -12.47
N GLY A 75 3.49 4.74 -12.42
CA GLY A 75 2.78 5.08 -11.20
C GLY A 75 2.82 3.95 -10.15
N GLY A 76 2.66 2.70 -10.59
CA GLY A 76 2.78 1.53 -9.71
C GLY A 76 4.17 1.38 -9.09
N THR A 77 5.24 1.63 -9.85
CA THR A 77 6.61 1.54 -9.34
C THR A 77 6.95 2.69 -8.39
N LEU A 78 6.55 3.93 -8.69
CA LEU A 78 6.72 5.07 -7.78
C LEU A 78 5.98 4.84 -6.46
N CYS A 79 4.75 4.33 -6.52
CA CYS A 79 3.97 3.95 -5.36
C CYS A 79 4.67 2.85 -4.53
N GLY A 80 5.26 1.85 -5.21
CA GLY A 80 6.05 0.80 -4.55
C GLY A 80 7.29 1.33 -3.84
N VAL A 81 8.03 2.27 -4.43
CA VAL A 81 9.18 2.92 -3.80
C VAL A 81 8.75 3.69 -2.54
N ALA A 82 7.66 4.46 -2.62
CA ALA A 82 7.12 5.16 -1.46
C ALA A 82 6.69 4.18 -0.35
N ALA A 83 6.02 3.08 -0.71
CA ALA A 83 5.65 2.03 0.22
C ALA A 83 6.86 1.40 0.90
N LEU A 84 7.93 1.11 0.15
CA LEU A 84 9.18 0.57 0.69
C LEU A 84 9.80 1.50 1.73
N VAL A 85 9.93 2.80 1.41
CA VAL A 85 10.49 3.79 2.34
C VAL A 85 9.65 3.87 3.62
N LEU A 86 8.32 3.93 3.49
CA LEU A 86 7.44 3.99 4.65
C LEU A 86 7.48 2.71 5.50
N LEU A 87 7.60 1.52 4.88
CA LEU A 87 7.80 0.26 5.61
C LEU A 87 9.12 0.24 6.38
N ILE A 88 10.20 0.74 5.77
CA ILE A 88 11.51 0.85 6.44
C ILE A 88 11.43 1.82 7.61
N VAL A 89 10.88 3.02 7.41
CA VAL A 89 10.72 4.02 8.47
C VAL A 89 9.83 3.48 9.58
N SER A 90 8.70 2.84 9.25
CA SER A 90 7.84 2.18 10.25
C SER A 90 8.63 1.14 11.05
N THR A 91 9.36 0.25 10.38
CA THR A 91 10.10 -0.84 11.06
C THR A 91 11.26 -0.33 11.92
N ALA A 92 11.97 0.71 11.49
CA ALA A 92 13.17 1.19 12.14
C ALA A 92 12.92 2.18 13.29
N THR A 93 11.76 2.85 13.30
CA THR A 93 11.46 3.89 14.28
C THR A 93 10.89 3.34 15.58
N ASP A 94 11.19 4.04 16.68
CA ASP A 94 10.81 3.61 18.02
C ASP A 94 9.44 4.14 18.51
N PHE A 95 8.65 4.73 17.60
CA PHE A 95 7.41 5.43 17.93
C PHE A 95 6.16 4.68 17.43
N TRP A 96 6.05 3.38 17.73
CA TRP A 96 4.85 2.61 17.41
C TRP A 96 3.73 2.86 18.40
N MET A 97 4.07 2.83 19.68
CA MET A 97 3.13 3.05 20.77
C MET A 97 3.74 4.00 21.79
N GLN A 98 2.91 4.88 22.32
CA GLN A 98 3.29 5.84 23.35
C GLN A 98 2.42 5.62 24.57
N TYR A 99 3.04 5.54 25.74
CA TYR A 99 2.36 5.35 27.01
C TYR A 99 3.00 6.22 28.09
N ARG A 100 2.26 6.51 29.17
CA ARG A 100 2.84 7.16 30.35
C ARG A 100 3.31 6.12 31.35
N TYR A 101 4.56 6.25 31.78
CA TYR A 101 5.15 5.44 32.85
C TYR A 101 5.64 6.36 33.97
N SER A 102 5.06 6.21 35.17
CA SER A 102 5.40 7.01 36.36
C SER A 102 5.40 8.53 36.12
N GLY A 103 4.43 9.04 35.36
CA GLY A 103 4.32 10.48 35.06
C GLY A 103 5.22 10.98 33.94
N SER A 104 6.09 10.15 33.35
CA SER A 104 6.92 10.51 32.18
C SER A 104 6.46 9.82 30.90
N SER A 105 6.78 10.40 29.74
CA SER A 105 6.47 9.83 28.43
C SER A 105 7.44 8.69 28.10
N ALA A 106 6.87 7.55 27.73
CA ALA A 106 7.60 6.39 27.24
C ALA A 106 7.12 6.05 25.82
N ASN A 107 8.09 5.76 24.94
CA ASN A 107 7.82 5.34 23.57
C ASN A 107 8.30 3.91 23.41
N GLN A 108 7.50 3.10 22.72
CA GLN A 108 7.80 1.71 22.45
C GLN A 108 7.85 1.47 20.95
N GLY A 109 9.04 1.11 20.50
CA GLY A 109 9.34 0.66 19.16
C GLY A 109 9.23 -0.84 19.01
N LEU A 110 9.52 -1.31 17.79
CA LEU A 110 9.61 -2.74 17.52
C LEU A 110 10.88 -3.35 18.13
N TRP A 111 12.00 -2.62 18.08
CA TRP A 111 13.33 -3.11 18.47
C TRP A 111 13.73 -2.66 19.87
N ARG A 112 13.44 -1.39 20.18
CA ARG A 112 13.83 -0.73 21.42
C ARG A 112 12.62 -0.04 22.03
N PHE A 113 12.71 0.20 23.33
CA PHE A 113 11.78 1.07 24.03
C PHE A 113 12.58 2.18 24.71
N CYS A 114 12.03 3.38 24.76
CA CYS A 114 12.69 4.54 25.32
C CYS A 114 11.84 5.14 26.44
N ILE A 115 12.45 5.35 27.60
CA ILE A 115 11.83 5.93 28.80
C ILE A 115 12.75 7.06 29.29
N ASN A 116 12.22 8.25 29.57
CA ASN A 116 13.04 9.38 30.06
C ASN A 116 14.26 9.67 29.16
N HIS A 117 14.08 9.66 27.83
CA HIS A 117 15.14 9.84 26.83
C HIS A 117 16.27 8.78 26.85
N LYS A 118 16.15 7.72 27.65
CA LYS A 118 17.05 6.57 27.64
C LYS A 118 16.41 5.41 26.90
N CYS A 119 17.10 4.88 25.89
CA CYS A 119 16.62 3.78 25.08
C CYS A 119 17.25 2.48 25.53
N HIS A 120 16.40 1.47 25.73
CA HIS A 120 16.78 0.15 26.19
C HIS A 120 16.33 -0.89 25.15
N ALA A 121 17.14 -1.93 24.96
CA ALA A 121 16.75 -3.07 24.16
C ALA A 121 15.68 -3.88 24.89
N HIS A 122 14.75 -4.47 24.14
CA HIS A 122 13.80 -5.43 24.69
C HIS A 122 14.55 -6.66 25.23
N THR A 123 14.74 -6.75 26.54
CA THR A 123 15.44 -7.87 27.21
C THR A 123 14.55 -9.11 27.40
N ILE A 124 13.23 -8.92 27.40
CA ILE A 124 12.24 -10.01 27.44
C ILE A 124 11.46 -9.93 26.13
N THR A 125 11.93 -10.66 25.12
CA THR A 125 11.23 -10.80 23.84
C THR A 125 10.07 -11.76 24.02
N VAL A 126 8.89 -11.21 24.29
CA VAL A 126 7.65 -11.98 24.22
C VAL A 126 7.50 -12.47 22.77
N ALA A 127 7.17 -13.75 22.57
CA ALA A 127 7.15 -14.42 21.26
C ALA A 127 6.40 -13.65 20.15
N PHE A 128 5.39 -12.85 20.51
CA PHE A 128 4.66 -12.04 19.53
C PHE A 128 5.49 -10.92 18.90
N TRP A 129 6.43 -10.30 19.63
CA TRP A 129 7.29 -9.25 19.08
C TRP A 129 8.20 -9.81 18.00
N ASP A 130 8.70 -11.02 18.23
CA ASP A 130 9.57 -11.70 17.28
C ASP A 130 8.82 -12.04 15.99
N ALA A 131 7.58 -12.52 16.11
CA ALA A 131 6.69 -12.72 14.97
C ALA A 131 6.43 -11.41 14.19
N THR A 132 6.06 -10.30 14.86
CA THR A 132 5.83 -9.01 14.20
C THR A 132 7.09 -8.51 13.50
N ARG A 133 8.26 -8.62 14.13
CA ARG A 133 9.56 -8.24 13.52
C ARG A 133 9.85 -9.06 12.27
N ALA A 134 9.68 -10.38 12.35
CA ALA A 134 9.89 -11.28 11.22
C ALA A 134 8.98 -10.92 10.05
N PHE A 135 7.68 -10.72 10.29
CA PHE A 135 6.73 -10.35 9.23
C PHE A 135 7.02 -8.97 8.62
N MET A 136 7.39 -7.96 9.43
CA MET A 136 7.78 -6.65 8.91
C MET A 136 9.04 -6.73 8.04
N LEU A 137 10.05 -7.50 8.45
CA LEU A 137 11.28 -7.70 7.66
C LEU A 137 11.00 -8.45 6.35
N LEU A 138 10.21 -9.52 6.40
CA LEU A 138 9.77 -10.24 5.19
C LEU A 138 8.98 -9.32 4.26
N ALA A 139 8.12 -8.44 4.80
CA ALA A 139 7.38 -7.46 4.02
C ALA A 139 8.32 -6.46 3.34
N VAL A 140 9.35 -5.95 4.03
CA VAL A 140 10.36 -5.04 3.45
C VAL A 140 11.15 -5.74 2.35
N LEU A 141 11.64 -6.96 2.58
CA LEU A 141 12.40 -7.73 1.59
C LEU A 141 11.56 -8.03 0.33
N SER A 142 10.31 -8.46 0.52
CA SER A 142 9.37 -8.72 -0.58
C SER A 142 9.03 -7.43 -1.34
N CYS A 143 8.86 -6.30 -0.62
CA CYS A 143 8.60 -5.00 -1.24
C CYS A 143 9.80 -4.56 -2.09
N PHE A 144 11.01 -4.68 -1.54
CA PHE A 144 12.25 -4.36 -2.23
C PHE A 144 12.40 -5.19 -3.51
N ALA A 145 12.21 -6.51 -3.42
CA ALA A 145 12.22 -7.38 -4.60
C ALA A 145 11.17 -6.95 -5.64
N GLY A 146 9.95 -6.61 -5.20
CA GLY A 146 8.88 -6.13 -6.08
C GLY A 146 9.21 -4.80 -6.79
N VAL A 147 9.83 -3.86 -6.08
CA VAL A 147 10.30 -2.58 -6.64
C VAL A 147 11.43 -2.80 -7.63
N VAL A 148 12.44 -3.62 -7.30
CA VAL A 148 13.57 -3.92 -8.19
C VAL A 148 13.09 -4.60 -9.47
N LEU A 149 12.17 -5.57 -9.38
CA LEU A 149 11.58 -6.23 -10.54
C LEU A 149 10.72 -5.29 -11.38
N GLY A 150 9.97 -4.38 -10.73
CA GLY A 150 9.21 -3.33 -11.41
C GLY A 150 10.11 -2.37 -12.18
N LEU A 151 11.18 -1.87 -11.55
CA LEU A 151 12.18 -1.00 -12.19
C LEU A 151 12.90 -1.71 -13.36
N SER A 152 13.29 -2.97 -13.15
CA SER A 152 13.99 -3.80 -14.15
C SER A 152 13.13 -4.17 -15.36
N ALA A 153 11.81 -3.98 -15.27
CA ALA A 153 10.92 -4.16 -16.40
C ALA A 153 10.93 -2.96 -17.35
N PHE A 154 11.31 -1.76 -16.90
CA PHE A 154 11.45 -0.61 -17.80
C PHE A 154 12.73 -0.68 -18.62
N THR A 155 13.79 -1.28 -18.07
CA THR A 155 15.11 -1.34 -18.70
C THR A 155 15.27 -2.51 -19.66
N ASN A 156 14.69 -3.69 -19.37
CA ASN A 156 14.81 -4.86 -20.23
C ASN A 156 13.51 -5.16 -20.99
N GLY A 157 13.63 -5.50 -22.28
CA GLY A 157 12.52 -5.85 -23.17
C GLY A 157 11.66 -7.06 -22.74
N THR A 158 12.05 -7.84 -21.73
CA THR A 158 11.27 -8.94 -21.14
C THR A 158 10.24 -8.45 -20.11
N LYS A 159 9.41 -7.49 -20.52
CA LYS A 159 8.48 -6.72 -19.68
C LYS A 159 7.44 -7.58 -18.95
N ASN A 160 6.84 -8.56 -19.61
CA ASN A 160 5.63 -9.21 -19.07
C ASN A 160 5.87 -10.08 -17.82
N ARG A 161 6.86 -10.98 -17.82
CA ARG A 161 7.09 -11.89 -16.67
C ARG A 161 7.54 -11.13 -15.41
N ARG A 162 8.43 -10.13 -15.57
CA ARG A 162 8.99 -9.36 -14.46
C ARG A 162 7.95 -8.47 -13.78
N VAL A 163 7.09 -7.80 -14.56
CA VAL A 163 5.98 -6.99 -14.02
C VAL A 163 5.00 -7.86 -13.23
N ARG A 164 4.68 -9.07 -13.71
CA ARG A 164 3.82 -10.01 -12.98
C ARG A 164 4.46 -10.44 -11.66
N THR A 165 5.71 -10.89 -11.68
CA THR A 165 6.40 -11.33 -10.46
C THR A 165 6.59 -10.17 -9.48
N GLY A 166 6.93 -8.98 -9.97
CA GLY A 166 7.05 -7.77 -9.15
C GLY A 166 5.73 -7.35 -8.51
N GLY A 167 4.63 -7.39 -9.27
CA GLY A 167 3.29 -7.14 -8.76
C GLY A 167 2.86 -8.14 -7.67
N ILE A 168 3.12 -9.44 -7.87
CA ILE A 168 2.85 -10.48 -6.86
C ILE A 168 3.67 -10.22 -5.59
N ALA A 169 4.96 -9.90 -5.72
CA ALA A 169 5.83 -9.62 -4.59
C ALA A 169 5.38 -8.38 -3.78
N LEU A 170 4.86 -7.34 -4.45
CA LEU A 170 4.28 -6.17 -3.78
C LEU A 170 2.98 -6.48 -3.06
N VAL A 171 2.09 -7.26 -3.67
CA VAL A 171 0.86 -7.72 -3.01
C VAL A 171 1.18 -8.59 -1.79
N LEU A 172 2.13 -9.51 -1.92
CA LEU A 172 2.60 -10.36 -0.83
C LEU A 172 3.19 -9.52 0.32
N SER A 173 4.00 -8.51 -0.01
CA SER A 173 4.52 -7.55 0.97
C SER A 173 3.39 -6.85 1.73
N GLY A 174 2.36 -6.36 1.03
CA GLY A 174 1.19 -5.75 1.64
C GLY A 174 0.47 -6.69 2.62
N PHE A 175 0.30 -7.96 2.25
CA PHE A 175 -0.30 -8.97 3.14
C PHE A 175 0.55 -9.26 4.38
N LEU A 176 1.87 -9.41 4.21
CA LEU A 176 2.79 -9.66 5.32
C LEU A 176 2.83 -8.48 6.30
N ALA A 177 2.88 -7.25 5.79
CA ALA A 177 2.84 -6.04 6.61
C ALA A 177 1.48 -5.87 7.31
N LEU A 178 0.37 -6.16 6.62
CA LEU A 178 -0.98 -6.17 7.21
C LEU A 178 -1.06 -7.19 8.36
N LEU A 179 -0.53 -8.39 8.18
CA LEU A 179 -0.51 -9.42 9.23
C LEU A 179 0.32 -8.95 10.43
N ALA A 180 1.49 -8.36 10.20
CA ALA A 180 2.34 -7.81 11.26
C ALA A 180 1.59 -6.74 12.08
N LEU A 181 0.96 -5.77 11.40
CA LEU A 181 0.17 -4.71 12.03
C LEU A 181 -1.06 -5.26 12.76
N ALA A 182 -1.74 -6.26 12.19
CA ALA A 182 -2.91 -6.89 12.81
C ALA A 182 -2.53 -7.63 14.11
N ILE A 183 -1.46 -8.43 14.09
CA ILE A 183 -0.93 -9.11 15.28
C ILE A 183 -0.56 -8.07 16.34
N TYR A 184 0.19 -7.04 15.95
CA TYR A 184 0.59 -5.96 16.86
C TYR A 184 -0.62 -5.30 17.52
N THR A 185 -1.65 -4.96 16.72
CA THR A 185 -2.88 -4.31 17.20
C THR A 185 -3.65 -5.20 18.15
N GLY A 186 -3.88 -6.46 17.78
CA GLY A 186 -4.66 -7.41 18.59
C GLY A 186 -4.03 -7.65 19.96
N VAL A 187 -2.71 -7.86 20.00
CA VAL A 187 -1.97 -8.03 21.25
C VAL A 187 -1.95 -6.73 22.05
N THR A 188 -1.70 -5.59 21.39
CA THR A 188 -1.61 -4.29 22.07
C THR A 188 -2.91 -3.96 22.80
N VAL A 189 -4.05 -4.08 22.12
CA VAL A 189 -5.37 -3.80 22.70
C VAL A 189 -5.69 -4.77 23.85
N THR A 190 -5.35 -6.05 23.70
CA THR A 190 -5.70 -7.08 24.69
C THR A 190 -4.85 -7.01 25.97
N PHE A 191 -3.55 -6.72 25.84
CA PHE A 191 -2.61 -6.68 26.97
C PHE A 191 -2.47 -5.29 27.57
N PHE A 192 -2.20 -4.26 26.75
CA PHE A 192 -1.88 -2.93 27.24
C PHE A 192 -3.14 -2.16 27.63
N GLY A 193 -4.27 -2.41 26.95
CA GLY A 193 -5.56 -1.85 27.33
C GLY A 193 -6.03 -2.21 28.74
N LYS A 194 -5.52 -3.31 29.30
CA LYS A 194 -5.80 -3.73 30.68
C LYS A 194 -4.76 -3.23 31.69
N ARG A 195 -3.57 -2.83 31.24
CA ARG A 195 -2.41 -2.59 32.12
C ARG A 195 -2.01 -1.12 32.23
N PHE A 196 -2.33 -0.30 31.23
CA PHE A 196 -2.02 1.12 31.21
C PHE A 196 -3.29 1.92 30.96
N LEU A 197 -3.55 2.95 31.78
CA LEU A 197 -4.70 3.86 31.63
C LEU A 197 -4.52 4.84 30.46
N ASP A 198 -3.28 5.32 30.25
CA ASP A 198 -2.93 6.30 29.22
C ASP A 198 -1.96 5.73 28.19
N TRP A 199 -2.47 4.96 27.21
CA TRP A 199 -1.71 4.45 26.07
C TRP A 199 -2.35 4.89 24.75
N ARG A 200 -1.53 5.15 23.72
CA ARG A 200 -1.98 5.51 22.37
C ARG A 200 -1.04 4.97 21.30
N PHE A 201 -1.57 4.67 20.12
CA PHE A 201 -0.75 4.44 18.93
C PHE A 201 -0.09 5.75 18.49
N SER A 202 1.15 5.66 18.03
CA SER A 202 1.93 6.81 17.59
C SER A 202 2.13 6.79 16.06
N TRP A 203 2.86 7.76 15.52
CA TRP A 203 2.93 8.04 14.09
C TRP A 203 3.56 6.90 13.27
N SER A 204 4.53 6.16 13.83
CA SER A 204 5.18 5.04 13.13
C SER A 204 4.21 3.90 12.80
N TYR A 205 3.19 3.73 13.62
CA TYR A 205 2.12 2.77 13.38
C TYR A 205 1.20 3.24 12.24
N ILE A 206 0.87 4.53 12.18
CA ILE A 206 0.04 5.12 11.12
C ILE A 206 0.75 5.01 9.76
N ILE A 207 2.05 5.33 9.69
CA ILE A 207 2.82 5.20 8.45
C ILE A 207 2.89 3.74 7.97
N GLY A 208 2.89 2.77 8.89
CA GLY A 208 2.83 1.34 8.55
C GLY A 208 1.54 0.99 7.79
N TRP A 209 0.39 1.46 8.26
CA TRP A 209 -0.89 1.27 7.56
C TRP A 209 -0.93 1.97 6.21
N VAL A 210 -0.39 3.19 6.12
CA VAL A 210 -0.28 3.91 4.84
C VAL A 210 0.60 3.12 3.87
N ALA A 211 1.72 2.57 4.35
CA ALA A 211 2.61 1.75 3.54
C ALA A 211 1.93 0.48 3.01
N VAL A 212 1.08 -0.18 3.81
CA VAL A 212 0.26 -1.32 3.37
C VAL A 212 -0.64 -0.94 2.21
N ILE A 213 -1.36 0.18 2.31
CA ILE A 213 -2.27 0.66 1.26
C ILE A 213 -1.51 0.93 -0.03
N LEU A 214 -0.35 1.60 0.08
CA LEU A 214 0.49 1.90 -1.08
C LEU A 214 1.07 0.63 -1.70
N ALA A 215 1.52 -0.34 -0.90
CA ALA A 215 2.03 -1.62 -1.39
C ALA A 215 0.96 -2.40 -2.18
N PHE A 216 -0.28 -2.46 -1.67
CA PHE A 216 -1.39 -3.07 -2.39
C PHE A 216 -1.74 -2.32 -3.67
N ALA A 217 -1.83 -0.98 -3.62
CA ALA A 217 -2.12 -0.18 -4.81
C ALA A 217 -1.04 -0.38 -5.89
N ALA A 218 0.23 -0.34 -5.50
CA ALA A 218 1.37 -0.59 -6.37
C ALA A 218 1.32 -1.99 -7.02
N GLY A 219 1.07 -3.03 -6.23
CA GLY A 219 0.95 -4.40 -6.72
C GLY A 219 -0.22 -4.58 -7.68
N VAL A 220 -1.39 -4.02 -7.37
CA VAL A 220 -2.57 -4.06 -8.25
C VAL A 220 -2.29 -3.31 -9.56
N PHE A 221 -1.68 -2.13 -9.52
CA PHE A 221 -1.35 -1.38 -10.74
C PHE A 221 -0.39 -2.16 -11.65
N GLN A 222 0.62 -2.83 -11.09
CA GLN A 222 1.52 -3.68 -11.88
C GLN A 222 0.81 -4.91 -12.48
N LEU A 223 -0.06 -5.57 -11.70
CA LEU A 223 -0.83 -6.71 -12.20
C LEU A 223 -1.84 -6.31 -13.28
N CYS A 224 -2.48 -5.15 -13.14
CA CYS A 224 -3.37 -4.61 -14.17
C CYS A 224 -2.61 -4.23 -15.43
N ALA A 225 -1.43 -3.61 -15.31
CA ALA A 225 -0.57 -3.32 -16.44
C ALA A 225 -0.18 -4.61 -17.19
N TYR A 226 0.16 -5.68 -16.46
CA TYR A 226 0.44 -7.00 -17.04
C TYR A 226 -0.77 -7.60 -17.74
N GLN A 227 -1.97 -7.58 -17.15
CA GLN A 227 -3.16 -8.14 -17.80
C GLN A 227 -3.48 -7.45 -19.12
N ARG A 228 -3.31 -6.12 -19.16
CA ARG A 228 -3.52 -5.31 -20.35
C ARG A 228 -2.50 -5.64 -21.44
N THR A 229 -1.23 -5.87 -21.11
CA THR A 229 -0.22 -6.27 -22.13
C THR A 229 -0.42 -7.67 -22.71
N ASN A 230 -1.11 -8.57 -22.00
CA ASN A 230 -1.38 -9.93 -22.50
C ASN A 230 -2.73 -10.05 -23.24
N ALA A 231 -3.59 -9.04 -23.15
CA ALA A 231 -4.90 -9.04 -23.82
C ALA A 231 -4.84 -8.61 -25.29
N GLU A 232 -3.68 -8.15 -25.78
CA GLU A 232 -3.48 -7.78 -27.18
C GLU A 232 -3.17 -9.05 -28.01
N PRO A 233 -4.04 -9.48 -28.94
CA PRO A 233 -3.72 -10.54 -29.88
C PRO A 233 -2.60 -10.07 -30.82
N ALA A 234 -1.64 -10.95 -31.10
CA ALA A 234 -0.56 -10.68 -32.04
C ALA A 234 -1.14 -10.22 -33.40
N PRO A 235 -0.55 -9.21 -34.07
CA PRO A 235 -0.99 -8.84 -35.40
C PRO A 235 -0.89 -10.07 -36.31
N SER A 236 -2.02 -10.42 -36.94
CA SER A 236 -2.06 -11.47 -37.95
C SER A 236 -1.18 -11.03 -39.10
N ASN A 237 0.05 -11.57 -39.14
CA ASN A 237 0.86 -11.57 -40.35
C ASN A 237 0.13 -12.47 -41.36
N ASN A 238 -0.81 -11.90 -42.11
CA ASN A 238 -1.23 -12.48 -43.38
C ASN A 238 -0.21 -12.01 -44.41
N PRO A 239 0.71 -12.86 -44.87
CA PRO A 239 1.40 -12.61 -46.13
C PRO A 239 0.37 -12.86 -47.24
N ASP A 240 -0.32 -11.81 -47.67
CA ASP A 240 -0.94 -11.81 -48.99
C ASP A 240 0.19 -11.65 -50.03
N SER A 241 0.66 -12.77 -50.59
CA SER A 241 1.14 -12.98 -51.98
C SER A 241 1.91 -14.29 -52.11
#